data_AF-A0A951JF49-F1
#
_entry.id   AF-A0A951JF49-F1
#
_cell.length_a   1.000
_cell.length_b   1.000
_cell.length_c   1.000
_cell.angle_alpha   90.00
_cell.angle_beta   90.00
_cell.angle_gamma   90.00
#
_symmetry.space_group_name_H-M   'P 1'
#
loop_
_entity.id
_entity.type
_entity.pdbx_description
1 polymer ?
#
loop_
_entity_poly.entity_id
_entity_poly.type
_entity_poly.pdbx_seq_one_letter_code
_entity_poly.pdbx_strand_id
1 'polypeptide(L)'
;MSLHLFSTPVQCTRCGTVVDDPTVDKCPTCGNLLKERRAPRRLAGVETRYGSLRTLLAVLRFLGLMVLLLGALVFFSTLGDDGGSSLNGAIVFVSSIVVAVALFALAGIFVLMMDIEENTRSSFRMQQRMLEQMEPQHTAADPLADEAAPVPPAAAH
;
A
#
# COMPACT_ATOMS: atom_id res chain seq x y z
N MET A 1 -5.75 -9.57 25.95
CA MET A 1 -4.88 -8.39 25.82
C MET A 1 -5.04 -7.83 24.42
N SER A 2 -5.90 -6.83 24.25
CA SER A 2 -6.17 -6.16 22.97
C SER A 2 -5.10 -5.12 22.70
N LEU A 3 -4.29 -5.35 21.67
CA LEU A 3 -3.38 -4.36 21.11
C LEU A 3 -4.23 -3.29 20.40
N HIS A 4 -4.66 -2.27 21.15
CA HIS A 4 -5.24 -1.05 20.59
C HIS A 4 -4.13 -0.29 19.84
N LEU A 5 -3.92 -0.67 18.58
CA LEU A 5 -3.11 0.07 17.63
C LEU A 5 -3.75 1.44 17.40
N PHE A 6 -3.26 2.43 18.15
CA PHE A 6 -3.47 3.87 17.96
C PHE A 6 -4.93 4.29 17.75
N SER A 7 -5.65 4.52 18.86
CA SER A 7 -6.89 5.29 18.87
C SER A 7 -6.60 6.74 18.48
N THR A 8 -6.44 6.99 17.19
CA THR A 8 -6.41 8.38 16.72
C THR A 8 -7.80 8.97 16.96
N PRO A 9 -7.89 10.08 17.70
CA PRO A 9 -9.16 10.68 18.06
C PRO A 9 -9.88 11.15 16.78
N VAL A 10 -11.19 10.87 16.68
CA VAL A 10 -11.97 11.16 15.49
C VAL A 10 -12.78 12.43 15.72
N GLN A 11 -12.61 13.42 14.84
CA GLN A 11 -13.37 14.67 14.90
C GLN A 11 -14.67 14.54 14.12
N CYS A 12 -15.80 14.86 14.76
CA CYS A 12 -17.09 14.88 14.08
C CYS A 12 -17.16 16.01 13.05
N THR A 13 -17.48 15.70 11.81
CA THR A 13 -17.56 16.67 10.70
C THR A 13 -18.70 17.69 10.84
N ARG A 14 -19.67 17.46 11.73
CA ARG A 14 -20.86 18.31 11.89
C ARG A 14 -20.75 19.27 13.06
N CYS A 15 -20.29 18.82 14.21
CA CYS A 15 -20.18 19.64 15.42
C CYS A 15 -18.74 19.89 15.88
N GLY A 16 -17.74 19.30 15.21
CA GLY A 16 -16.32 19.51 15.54
C GLY A 16 -15.85 18.84 16.83
N THR A 17 -16.73 18.10 17.54
CA THR A 17 -16.36 17.42 18.77
C THR A 17 -15.43 16.25 18.47
N VAL A 18 -14.36 16.17 19.25
CA VAL A 18 -13.37 15.10 19.20
C VAL A 18 -13.87 13.96 20.10
N VAL A 19 -13.94 12.75 19.54
CA VAL A 19 -14.35 11.54 20.27
C VAL A 19 -13.13 10.62 20.39
N ASP A 20 -12.69 10.41 21.63
CA ASP A 20 -11.53 9.56 21.94
C ASP A 20 -11.91 8.07 22.02
N ASP A 21 -13.17 7.78 22.34
CA ASP A 21 -13.64 6.42 22.55
C ASP A 21 -13.81 5.68 21.20
N PRO A 22 -13.04 4.60 20.96
CA PRO A 22 -13.06 3.92 19.69
C PRO A 22 -14.29 3.04 19.46
N THR A 23 -15.15 2.86 20.46
CA THR A 23 -16.32 1.97 20.39
C THR A 23 -17.59 2.68 19.90
N VAL A 24 -17.56 4.01 19.80
CA VAL A 24 -18.77 4.81 19.52
C VAL A 24 -18.83 5.18 18.03
N ASP A 25 -19.87 4.74 17.33
CA ASP A 25 -20.08 5.02 15.89
C ASP A 25 -20.75 6.38 15.61
N LYS A 26 -21.42 6.94 16.62
CA LYS A 26 -22.16 8.19 16.53
C LYS A 26 -21.53 9.24 17.44
N CYS A 27 -21.48 10.48 16.98
CA CYS A 27 -21.08 11.58 17.84
C CYS A 27 -22.06 11.70 19.02
N PRO A 28 -21.58 11.71 20.28
CA PRO A 28 -22.45 11.82 21.46
C PRO A 28 -23.19 13.16 21.52
N THR A 29 -22.67 14.19 20.84
CA THR A 29 -23.19 15.57 20.91
C THR A 29 -24.24 15.86 19.85
N CYS A 30 -24.11 15.29 18.65
CA CYS A 30 -25.01 15.61 17.53
C CYS A 30 -25.66 14.39 16.86
N GLY A 31 -25.35 13.17 17.33
CA GLY A 31 -25.87 11.92 16.77
C GLY A 31 -25.38 11.60 15.35
N ASN A 32 -24.55 12.46 14.74
CA ASN A 32 -24.06 12.25 13.39
C ASN A 32 -23.07 11.08 13.35
N LEU A 33 -23.12 10.29 12.27
CA LEU A 33 -22.20 9.18 12.06
C LEU A 33 -20.76 9.72 11.91
N LEU A 34 -19.83 9.14 12.68
CA LEU A 34 -18.40 9.46 12.60
C LEU A 34 -17.84 8.80 11.32
N LYS A 35 -17.96 9.53 10.21
CA LYS A 35 -17.88 9.00 8.83
C LYS A 35 -16.50 8.51 8.35
N GLU A 36 -15.49 8.36 9.19
CA GLU A 36 -14.12 8.07 8.72
C GLU A 36 -13.39 6.90 9.43
N ARG A 37 -14.12 5.94 10.03
CA ARG A 37 -13.50 4.67 10.46
C ARG A 37 -13.15 3.71 9.33
N ARG A 38 -13.66 3.89 8.11
CA ARG A 38 -13.55 2.88 7.04
C ARG A 38 -12.98 3.46 5.74
N ALA A 39 -11.70 3.80 5.79
CA ALA A 39 -10.71 3.50 4.76
C ALA A 39 -9.55 4.47 4.98
N PRO A 40 -8.32 3.97 5.23
CA PRO A 40 -7.18 4.87 5.27
C PRO A 40 -7.09 5.58 3.91
N ARG A 41 -7.36 6.90 3.91
CA ARG A 41 -7.09 7.82 2.78
C ARG A 41 -5.63 7.74 2.28
N ARG A 42 -4.77 6.98 2.97
CA ARG A 42 -3.47 6.51 2.49
C ARG A 42 -3.51 5.67 1.22
N LEU A 43 -4.66 5.26 0.68
CA LEU A 43 -4.68 4.55 -0.62
C LEU A 43 -4.46 5.48 -1.84
N ALA A 44 -4.93 6.73 -1.78
CA ALA A 44 -4.90 7.64 -2.96
C ALA A 44 -3.49 8.17 -3.31
N GLY A 45 -2.60 8.33 -2.32
CA GLY A 45 -1.23 8.79 -2.55
C GLY A 45 -0.22 7.68 -2.87
N VAL A 46 -0.64 6.41 -2.85
CA VAL A 46 0.28 5.29 -3.01
C VAL A 46 0.27 4.74 -4.45
N GLU A 47 -0.83 4.92 -5.19
CA GLU A 47 -0.88 4.54 -6.61
C GLU A 47 0.16 5.29 -7.46
N THR A 48 0.41 6.58 -7.16
CA THR A 48 1.43 7.38 -7.84
C THR A 48 2.85 6.94 -7.51
N ARG A 49 3.13 6.50 -6.28
CA ARG A 49 4.45 5.95 -5.91
C ARG A 49 4.77 4.64 -6.64
N TYR A 50 3.78 3.78 -6.87
CA TYR A 50 3.99 2.54 -7.64
C TYR A 50 4.32 2.80 -9.11
N GLY A 51 3.75 3.84 -9.71
CA GLY A 51 4.11 4.28 -11.05
C GLY A 51 5.62 4.56 -11.16
N SER A 52 6.15 5.38 -10.24
CA SER A 52 7.59 5.69 -10.23
C SER A 52 8.49 4.47 -10.04
N LEU A 53 8.11 3.51 -9.18
CA LEU A 53 8.86 2.27 -8.96
C LEU A 53 8.91 1.39 -10.21
N ARG A 54 7.78 1.22 -10.92
CA ARG A 54 7.76 0.48 -12.19
C ARG A 54 8.62 1.14 -13.27
N THR A 55 8.60 2.46 -13.32
CA THR A 55 9.44 3.22 -14.27
C THR A 55 10.92 3.02 -13.96
N LEU A 56 11.30 3.10 -12.68
CA LEU A 56 12.68 2.88 -12.23
C LEU A 56 13.15 1.45 -12.51
N LEU A 57 12.29 0.45 -12.30
CA LEU A 57 12.55 -0.94 -12.67
C LEU A 57 12.85 -1.09 -14.18
N ALA A 58 12.04 -0.46 -15.03
CA ALA A 58 12.23 -0.50 -16.48
C ALA A 58 13.55 0.16 -16.89
N VAL A 59 13.89 1.31 -16.29
CA VAL A 59 15.16 2.00 -16.50
C VAL A 59 16.35 1.14 -16.10
N LEU A 60 16.29 0.45 -14.96
CA LEU A 60 17.38 -0.44 -14.52
C LEU A 60 17.60 -1.62 -15.48
N ARG A 61 16.51 -2.27 -15.92
CA ARG A 61 16.59 -3.36 -16.90
C ARG A 61 17.15 -2.87 -18.23
N PHE A 62 16.71 -1.70 -18.68
CA PHE A 62 17.22 -1.07 -19.89
C PHE A 62 18.72 -0.77 -19.76
N LEU A 63 19.16 -0.22 -18.63
CA LEU A 63 20.57 0.06 -18.37
C LEU A 63 21.41 -1.23 -18.38
N GLY A 64 20.94 -2.29 -17.73
CA GLY A 64 21.61 -3.60 -17.73
C GLY A 64 21.75 -4.18 -19.14
N LEU A 65 20.71 -4.07 -19.96
CA LEU A 65 20.74 -4.50 -21.36
C LEU A 65 21.70 -3.65 -22.20
N MET A 66 21.73 -2.33 -21.98
CA MET A 66 22.65 -1.42 -22.67
C MET A 66 24.11 -1.70 -22.32
N VAL A 67 24.42 -1.97 -21.04
CA VAL A 67 25.77 -2.37 -20.61
C VAL A 67 26.23 -3.65 -21.32
N LEU A 68 25.33 -4.64 -21.43
CA LEU A 68 25.63 -5.90 -22.12
C LEU A 68 25.86 -5.68 -23.62
N LEU A 69 25.01 -4.89 -24.29
CA LEU A 69 25.18 -4.55 -25.70
C LEU A 69 26.49 -3.80 -25.97
N LEU A 70 26.83 -2.81 -25.14
CA LEU A 70 28.08 -2.06 -25.27
C LEU A 70 29.29 -2.96 -25.05
N GLY A 71 29.26 -3.82 -24.02
CA GLY A 71 30.32 -4.79 -23.79
C GLY A 71 30.50 -5.76 -24.96
N ALA A 72 29.41 -6.25 -25.53
CA ALA A 72 29.44 -7.10 -26.72
C ALA A 72 30.01 -6.35 -27.94
N LEU A 73 29.59 -5.11 -28.17
CA LEU A 73 30.07 -4.29 -29.28
C LEU A 73 31.57 -4.04 -29.16
N VAL A 74 32.07 -3.69 -27.97
CA VAL A 74 33.51 -3.51 -27.72
C VAL A 74 34.25 -4.81 -27.99
N PHE A 75 33.76 -5.95 -27.49
CA PHE A 75 34.36 -7.26 -27.74
C PHE A 75 34.45 -7.57 -29.24
N PHE A 76 33.36 -7.40 -29.99
CA PHE A 76 33.35 -7.65 -31.43
C PHE A 76 34.25 -6.68 -32.20
N SER A 77 34.37 -5.42 -31.76
CA SER A 77 35.28 -4.46 -32.38
C SER A 77 36.76 -4.86 -32.22
N THR A 78 37.12 -5.55 -31.13
CA THR A 78 38.50 -6.00 -30.87
C THR A 78 38.89 -7.28 -31.60
N LEU A 79 37.92 -8.05 -32.13
CA LEU A 79 38.18 -9.32 -32.81
C LEU A 79 38.84 -9.16 -34.20
N GLY A 80 38.76 -7.98 -34.81
CA GLY A 80 39.34 -7.70 -36.13
C GLY A 80 40.75 -7.10 -36.09
N ASP A 81 41.32 -6.91 -34.91
CA ASP A 81 42.60 -6.23 -34.73
C ASP A 81 43.70 -7.27 -34.40
N ASP A 82 44.62 -7.49 -35.33
CA ASP A 82 45.63 -8.58 -35.26
C ASP A 82 46.67 -8.40 -34.12
N GLY A 83 46.66 -7.25 -33.45
CA GLY A 83 47.66 -6.85 -32.47
C GLY A 83 47.24 -7.04 -31.02
N GLY A 84 47.19 -8.28 -30.51
CA GLY A 84 47.22 -8.61 -29.06
C GLY A 84 46.09 -8.03 -28.18
N SER A 85 45.10 -7.33 -28.73
CA SER A 85 44.07 -6.59 -27.99
C SER A 85 42.88 -7.45 -27.55
N SER A 86 42.83 -8.71 -27.99
CA SER A 86 41.73 -9.64 -27.72
C SER A 86 41.53 -9.95 -26.23
N LEU A 87 42.62 -9.98 -25.45
CA LEU A 87 42.55 -10.24 -24.00
C LEU A 87 41.90 -9.06 -23.26
N ASN A 88 42.18 -7.82 -23.68
CA ASN A 88 41.53 -6.63 -23.13
C ASN A 88 40.04 -6.60 -23.48
N GLY A 89 39.69 -6.92 -24.73
CA GLY A 89 38.29 -7.05 -25.16
C GLY A 89 37.52 -8.07 -24.33
N ALA A 90 38.13 -9.24 -24.07
CA ALA A 90 37.53 -10.29 -23.24
C ALA A 90 37.29 -9.83 -21.79
N ILE A 91 38.26 -9.13 -21.17
CA ILE A 91 38.10 -8.57 -19.81
C ILE A 91 36.95 -7.56 -19.77
N VAL A 92 36.86 -6.68 -20.76
CA VAL A 92 35.76 -5.70 -20.86
C VAL A 92 34.41 -6.41 -21.02
N PHE A 93 34.34 -7.45 -21.85
CA PHE A 93 33.12 -8.24 -22.03
C PHE A 93 32.68 -8.92 -20.74
N VAL A 94 33.58 -9.63 -20.07
CA VAL A 94 33.27 -10.32 -18.80
C VAL A 94 32.85 -9.34 -17.72
N SER A 95 33.54 -8.21 -17.58
CA SER A 95 33.16 -7.18 -16.61
C SER A 95 31.79 -6.57 -16.93
N SER A 96 31.45 -6.35 -18.21
CA SER A 96 30.11 -5.88 -18.61
C SER A 96 29.01 -6.88 -18.23
N ILE A 97 29.26 -8.19 -18.35
CA ILE A 97 28.32 -9.24 -17.94
C ILE A 97 28.10 -9.19 -16.43
N VAL A 98 29.17 -9.09 -15.64
CA VAL A 98 29.07 -9.02 -14.18
C VAL A 98 28.26 -7.79 -13.74
N VAL A 99 28.51 -6.63 -14.34
CA VAL A 99 27.75 -5.40 -14.06
C VAL A 99 26.28 -5.54 -14.49
N ALA A 100 26.01 -6.11 -15.66
CA ALA A 100 24.65 -6.35 -16.13
C ALA A 100 23.89 -7.29 -15.18
N VAL A 101 24.50 -8.39 -14.75
CA VAL A 101 23.92 -9.33 -13.77
C VAL A 101 23.61 -8.62 -12.45
N ALA A 102 24.50 -7.78 -11.95
CA ALA A 102 24.27 -7.00 -10.73
C ALA A 102 23.07 -6.05 -10.88
N LEU A 103 22.95 -5.36 -12.02
CA LEU A 103 21.82 -4.48 -12.32
C LEU A 103 20.49 -5.25 -12.42
N PHE A 104 20.50 -6.43 -13.07
CA PHE A 104 19.32 -7.29 -13.15
C PHE A 104 18.93 -7.86 -11.79
N ALA A 105 19.89 -8.24 -10.96
CA ALA A 105 19.63 -8.70 -9.59
C ALA A 105 19.00 -7.59 -8.75
N LEU A 106 19.52 -6.36 -8.83
CA LEU A 106 18.96 -5.20 -8.14
C LEU A 106 17.53 -4.90 -8.61
N ALA A 107 17.27 -4.98 -9.92
CA ALA A 107 15.92 -4.88 -10.46
C ALA A 107 15.00 -6.00 -9.92
N GLY A 108 15.51 -7.23 -9.77
CA GLY A 108 14.78 -8.34 -9.16
C GLY A 108 14.34 -8.06 -7.72
N ILE A 109 15.19 -7.42 -6.92
CA ILE A 109 14.85 -7.02 -5.54
C ILE A 109 13.67 -6.03 -5.52
N PHE A 110 13.63 -5.08 -6.46
CA PHE A 110 12.50 -4.15 -6.56
C PHE A 110 11.18 -4.86 -6.90
N VAL A 111 11.21 -5.86 -7.79
CA VAL A 111 10.02 -6.68 -8.09
C VAL A 111 9.56 -7.41 -6.85
N LEU A 112 10.47 -8.06 -6.13
CA LEU A 112 10.14 -8.78 -4.89
C LEU A 112 9.50 -7.86 -3.85
N MET A 113 10.02 -6.65 -3.67
CA MET A 113 9.43 -5.66 -2.77
C MET A 113 8.02 -5.24 -3.19
N MET A 114 7.81 -5.01 -4.49
CA MET A 114 6.48 -4.70 -5.03
C MET A 114 5.49 -5.84 -4.77
N ASP A 115 5.90 -7.09 -5.00
CA ASP A 115 5.06 -8.27 -4.78
C ASP A 115 4.70 -8.46 -3.30
N ILE A 116 5.66 -8.23 -2.39
CA ILE A 116 5.41 -8.29 -0.94
C ILE A 116 4.39 -7.24 -0.53
N GLU A 117 4.50 -6.01 -1.02
CA GLU A 117 3.53 -4.95 -0.71
C GLU A 117 2.14 -5.27 -1.28
N GLU A 118 2.07 -5.80 -2.50
CA GLU A 118 0.79 -6.17 -3.13
C GLU A 118 0.11 -7.34 -2.38
N ASN A 119 0.88 -8.36 -1.97
CA ASN A 119 0.39 -9.46 -1.15
C ASN A 119 -0.05 -9.01 0.26
N THR A 120 0.64 -8.03 0.84
CA THR A 120 0.23 -7.48 2.14
C THR A 120 -1.13 -6.78 2.00
N ARG A 121 -1.34 -6.01 0.93
CA ARG A 121 -2.62 -5.34 0.66
C ARG A 121 -3.76 -6.31 0.40
N SER A 122 -3.53 -7.36 -0.39
CA SER A 122 -4.55 -8.37 -0.67
C SER A 122 -4.97 -9.09 0.61
N SER A 123 -4.00 -9.41 1.48
CA SER A 123 -4.24 -10.03 2.78
C SER A 123 -5.10 -9.15 3.69
N PHE A 124 -4.81 -7.85 3.80
CA PHE A 124 -5.64 -6.93 4.59
C PHE A 124 -7.07 -6.82 4.04
N ARG A 125 -7.25 -6.75 2.72
CA ARG A 125 -8.58 -6.73 2.10
C ARG A 125 -9.35 -8.03 2.36
N MET A 126 -8.66 -9.16 2.34
CA MET A 126 -9.25 -10.46 2.65
C MET A 126 -9.71 -10.52 4.12
N GLN A 127 -8.88 -10.06 5.06
CA GLN A 127 -9.23 -9.99 6.48
C GLN A 127 -10.43 -9.08 6.73
N GLN A 128 -10.49 -7.90 6.10
CA GLN A 128 -11.65 -7.01 6.21
C GLN A 128 -12.93 -7.67 5.74
N ARG A 129 -12.90 -8.36 4.59
CA ARG A 129 -14.06 -9.11 4.09
C ARG A 129 -14.48 -10.25 5.02
N MET A 130 -13.52 -10.96 5.61
CA MET A 130 -13.83 -12.01 6.60
C MET A 130 -14.48 -11.43 7.86
N LEU A 131 -13.99 -10.29 8.36
CA LEU A 131 -14.60 -9.61 9.50
C LEU A 131 -16.02 -9.13 9.18
N GLU A 132 -16.24 -8.50 8.01
CA GLU A 132 -17.56 -8.06 7.57
C GLU A 132 -18.55 -9.24 7.42
N GLN A 133 -18.06 -10.41 7.02
CA GLN A 133 -18.86 -11.65 6.95
C GLN A 133 -19.12 -12.31 8.31
N MET A 134 -18.33 -12.00 9.34
CA MET A 134 -18.54 -12.45 10.73
C MET A 134 -19.33 -11.43 11.56
N GLU A 135 -19.61 -10.24 11.01
CA GLU A 135 -20.50 -9.23 11.58
C GLU A 135 -22.02 -9.41 11.29
N PRO A 136 -22.60 -10.57 10.87
CA PRO A 136 -24.03 -10.65 10.70
C PRO A 136 -24.73 -10.98 12.03
N GLN A 137 -25.79 -10.20 12.28
CA GLN A 137 -26.96 -10.45 13.15
C GLN A 137 -27.03 -9.93 14.59
N HIS A 138 -25.99 -9.36 15.20
CA HIS A 138 -26.18 -8.88 16.59
C HIS A 138 -26.92 -7.52 16.73
N THR A 139 -27.21 -6.83 15.62
CA THR A 139 -27.91 -5.53 15.62
C THR A 139 -29.36 -5.59 15.10
N ALA A 140 -29.89 -6.77 14.77
CA ALA A 140 -31.25 -6.90 14.24
C ALA A 140 -32.35 -7.13 15.29
N ALA A 141 -32.01 -7.18 16.59
CA ALA A 141 -32.99 -7.40 17.65
C ALA A 141 -32.74 -6.47 18.84
N ASP A 142 -33.03 -5.18 18.67
CA ASP A 142 -33.35 -4.33 19.81
C ASP A 142 -34.81 -3.85 19.67
N PRO A 143 -35.80 -4.71 20.00
CA PRO A 143 -37.22 -4.35 19.95
C PRO A 143 -37.66 -3.38 21.08
N LEU A 144 -36.73 -2.72 21.78
CA LEU A 144 -37.02 -1.94 22.99
C LEU A 144 -37.16 -0.41 22.76
N ALA A 145 -37.18 0.07 21.52
CA ALA A 145 -37.28 1.51 21.23
C ALA A 145 -38.73 2.04 21.07
N ASP A 146 -39.76 1.21 21.25
CA ASP A 146 -41.17 1.62 21.01
C ASP A 146 -41.99 1.96 22.27
N GLU A 147 -41.39 2.02 23.47
CA GLU A 147 -42.13 2.34 24.71
C GLU A 147 -41.73 3.69 25.33
N ALA A 148 -41.73 4.77 24.53
CA ALA A 148 -41.75 6.13 25.05
C ALA A 148 -43.21 6.61 25.17
N ALA A 149 -43.84 6.30 26.31
CA ALA A 149 -45.19 6.76 26.64
C ALA A 149 -45.27 8.31 26.65
N PRO A 150 -46.36 8.91 26.12
CA PRO A 150 -46.55 10.36 26.18
C PRO A 150 -46.81 10.82 27.62
N VAL A 151 -45.94 11.67 28.14
CA VAL A 151 -46.10 12.36 29.43
C VAL A 151 -47.30 13.32 29.32
N PRO A 152 -48.34 13.19 30.18
CA PRO A 152 -49.47 14.12 30.16
C PRO A 152 -49.03 15.51 30.67
N PRO A 153 -49.56 16.59 30.09
CA PRO A 153 -49.22 17.95 30.52
C PRO A 153 -49.75 18.21 31.94
N ALA A 154 -48.86 18.74 32.79
CA ALA A 154 -49.20 19.20 34.13
C ALA A 154 -50.27 20.29 34.07
N ALA A 155 -51.39 20.05 34.75
CA ALA A 155 -52.45 21.04 34.94
C ALA A 155 -51.90 22.23 35.74
N ALA A 156 -51.98 23.42 35.13
CA ALA A 156 -51.71 24.69 35.82
C ALA A 156 -53.01 25.16 36.50
N HIS A 157 -52.88 25.55 37.77
CA HIS A 157 -53.89 26.18 38.62
C HIS A 157 -54.26 27.59 38.15
#